data_AF-A0A183HVE6-F1
#
_entry.id   AF-A0A183HVE6-F1
#
_cell.length_a   1.000
_cell.length_b   1.000
_cell.length_c   1.000
_cell.angle_alpha   90.00
_cell.angle_beta   90.00
_cell.angle_gamma   90.00
#
_symmetry.space_group_name_H-M   'P 1'
#
loop_
_entity.id
_entity.type
_entity.pdbx_description
1 polymer ?
#
loop_
_entity_poly.entity_id
_entity_poly.type
_entity_poly.pdbx_seq_one_letter_code
_entity_poly.pdbx_strand_id
1 'polypeptide(L)'
;MKQSPKYKSVKSGVLSQLKSPDPKRHSWKSSENDSTPSKPVVSEMTISFINSFRATEQDLSAASSKISRSNDSDIADESSAAVVSDIESVQFPHLNFDFLKPDNIRDADGRLRSHPDYCPRTLYVPEAFMKKQTPGTTL
;
A
#
# COMPACT_ATOMS: atom_id res chain seq x y z
N MET A 1 4.03 -62.03 -3.46
CA MET A 1 5.36 -61.48 -3.13
C MET A 1 5.29 -59.97 -3.26
N LYS A 2 5.46 -59.23 -2.15
CA LYS A 2 5.28 -57.77 -2.10
C LYS A 2 6.58 -57.11 -2.61
N GLN A 3 6.51 -56.29 -3.65
CA GLN A 3 7.65 -55.48 -4.08
C GLN A 3 7.61 -54.13 -3.38
N SER A 4 8.68 -53.83 -2.63
CA SER A 4 8.88 -52.56 -1.92
C SER A 4 9.38 -51.47 -2.89
N PRO A 5 8.88 -50.22 -2.81
CA PRO A 5 9.44 -49.12 -3.60
C PRO A 5 10.84 -48.71 -3.11
N LYS A 6 11.79 -48.61 -4.06
CA LYS A 6 13.15 -48.10 -3.83
C LYS A 6 13.11 -46.58 -3.66
N TYR A 7 13.60 -46.06 -2.53
CA TYR A 7 13.79 -44.64 -2.32
C TYR A 7 15.06 -44.16 -3.06
N LYS A 8 14.97 -43.06 -3.81
CA LYS A 8 16.11 -42.37 -4.40
C LYS A 8 16.63 -41.32 -3.42
N SER A 9 17.90 -41.42 -3.05
CA SER A 9 18.61 -40.42 -2.24
C SER A 9 18.90 -39.18 -3.09
N VAL A 10 18.31 -38.03 -2.73
CA VAL A 10 18.63 -36.74 -3.34
C VAL A 10 19.88 -36.21 -2.65
N LYS A 11 20.97 -36.09 -3.42
CA LYS A 11 22.22 -35.48 -2.96
C LYS A 11 21.96 -34.01 -2.65
N SER A 12 22.19 -33.61 -1.40
CA SER A 12 22.19 -32.22 -0.97
C SER A 12 23.24 -31.43 -1.75
N GLY A 13 22.77 -30.62 -2.70
CA GLY A 13 23.58 -29.64 -3.40
C GLY A 13 24.08 -28.57 -2.44
N VAL A 14 25.37 -28.32 -2.52
CA VAL A 14 26.18 -27.39 -1.73
C VAL A 14 25.58 -25.97 -1.78
N LEU A 15 24.95 -25.56 -0.69
CA LEU A 15 24.58 -24.17 -0.41
C LEU A 15 25.69 -23.53 0.40
N SER A 16 26.62 -22.82 -0.27
CA SER A 16 27.47 -21.80 0.38
C SER A 16 28.35 -21.05 -0.61
N GLN A 17 27.74 -20.29 -1.53
CA GLN A 17 28.46 -19.18 -2.18
C GLN A 17 27.51 -17.98 -2.35
N LEU A 18 27.19 -17.32 -1.23
CA LEU A 18 26.80 -15.92 -1.24
C LEU A 18 27.90 -15.15 -0.51
N LYS A 19 28.92 -14.71 -1.26
CA LYS A 19 29.79 -13.61 -0.84
C LYS A 19 28.90 -12.37 -0.81
N SER A 20 28.49 -11.95 0.38
CA SER A 20 27.80 -10.67 0.59
C SER A 20 28.77 -9.55 0.20
N PRO A 21 28.37 -8.54 -0.60
CA PRO A 21 29.18 -7.34 -0.76
C PRO A 21 29.22 -6.61 0.58
N ASP A 22 30.41 -6.44 1.14
CA ASP A 22 30.63 -5.55 2.28
C ASP A 22 30.13 -4.14 1.93
N PRO A 23 29.13 -3.59 2.65
CA PRO A 23 28.93 -2.16 2.59
C PRO A 23 30.15 -1.53 3.26
N LYS A 24 31.04 -0.94 2.47
CA LYS A 24 32.04 0.00 2.98
C LYS A 24 31.29 1.08 3.74
N ARG A 25 31.20 0.91 5.06
CA ARG A 25 30.82 1.95 5.99
C ARG A 25 31.82 3.07 5.78
N HIS A 26 31.40 4.12 5.08
CA HIS A 26 32.09 5.39 5.19
C HIS A 26 32.05 5.74 6.68
N SER A 27 33.21 5.66 7.31
CA SER A 27 33.44 6.15 8.66
C SER A 27 33.17 7.65 8.60
N TRP A 28 32.05 8.08 9.16
CA TRP A 28 31.82 9.48 9.44
C TRP A 28 32.79 9.84 10.56
N LYS A 29 33.91 10.45 10.18
CA LYS A 29 34.81 11.10 11.14
C LYS A 29 34.08 12.33 11.64
N SER A 30 33.43 12.21 12.79
CA SER A 30 33.01 13.37 13.58
C SER A 30 34.30 14.06 14.04
N SER A 31 34.65 15.15 13.38
CA SER A 31 35.63 16.10 13.91
C SER A 31 34.93 16.85 15.03
N GLU A 32 35.28 16.53 16.28
CA GLU A 32 34.95 17.34 17.43
C GLU A 32 35.66 18.67 17.30
N ASN A 33 34.92 19.68 16.85
CA ASN A 33 35.37 21.07 16.87
C ASN A 33 34.36 21.83 17.72
N ASP A 34 34.83 22.24 18.87
CA ASP A 34 34.18 23.16 19.79
C ASP A 34 33.88 24.51 19.09
N SER A 35 32.81 25.17 19.55
CA SER A 35 32.38 26.55 19.27
C SER A 35 31.57 26.88 18.00
N THR A 36 30.38 27.42 18.26
CA THR A 36 29.47 28.27 17.43
C THR A 36 28.40 27.60 16.55
N PRO A 37 27.12 28.07 16.59
CA PRO A 37 26.07 27.55 15.72
C PRO A 37 26.24 28.11 14.30
N SER A 38 27.11 27.48 13.50
CA SER A 38 27.21 27.79 12.07
C SER A 38 26.16 27.00 11.28
N LYS A 39 25.41 27.72 10.45
CA LYS A 39 24.31 27.21 9.62
C LYS A 39 24.82 26.09 8.69
N PRO A 40 24.01 25.05 8.38
CA PRO A 40 24.41 24.05 7.39
C PRO A 40 24.61 24.70 6.02
N VAL A 41 25.72 24.39 5.34
CA VAL A 41 26.00 24.81 3.95
C VAL A 41 25.12 24.01 3.00
N VAL A 42 23.83 24.31 3.00
CA VAL A 42 22.87 23.81 2.01
C VAL A 42 22.61 24.91 1.00
N SER A 43 22.39 24.54 -0.26
CA SER A 43 22.03 25.52 -1.30
C SER A 43 20.75 26.25 -0.92
N GLU A 44 20.69 27.56 -1.21
CA GLU A 44 19.49 28.39 -1.10
C GLU A 44 18.27 27.75 -1.79
N MET A 45 18.49 27.04 -2.91
CA MET A 45 17.43 26.27 -3.56
C MET A 45 16.89 25.17 -2.63
N THR A 46 17.76 24.39 -2.01
CA THR A 46 17.37 23.30 -1.09
C THR A 46 16.63 23.84 0.13
N ILE A 47 17.10 24.96 0.70
CA ILE A 47 16.43 25.62 1.82
C ILE A 47 15.01 26.05 1.42
N SER A 48 14.87 26.66 0.24
CA SER A 48 13.58 27.12 -0.28
C SER A 48 12.60 25.97 -0.54
N PHE A 49 13.08 24.86 -1.13
CA PHE A 49 12.27 23.66 -1.34
C PHE A 49 11.74 23.09 -0.02
N ILE A 50 12.59 23.00 1.01
CA ILE A 50 12.18 22.45 2.33
C ILE A 50 11.21 23.39 3.02
N ASN A 51 11.44 24.71 2.95
CA ASN A 51 10.58 25.70 3.58
C ASN A 51 9.20 25.79 2.92
N SER A 52 9.08 25.44 1.62
CA SER A 52 7.80 25.40 0.93
C SER A 52 6.80 24.38 1.51
N PHE A 53 7.26 23.37 2.25
CA PHE A 53 6.40 22.37 2.90
C PHE A 53 6.19 22.61 4.39
N ARG A 54 6.97 23.51 5.00
CA ARG A 54 6.79 23.84 6.41
C ARG A 54 5.62 24.79 6.54
N ALA A 55 4.57 24.34 7.21
CA ALA A 55 3.47 25.21 7.62
C ALA A 55 4.04 26.37 8.46
N THR A 56 3.74 27.59 8.05
CA THR A 56 4.00 28.78 8.85
C THR A 56 2.77 29.09 9.69
N GLU A 57 2.90 29.85 10.77
CA GLU A 57 1.77 30.23 11.63
C GLU A 57 0.64 30.95 10.87
N GLN A 58 0.94 31.60 9.73
CA GLN A 58 -0.08 32.18 8.84
C GLN A 58 -0.95 31.12 8.15
N ASP A 59 -0.40 29.96 7.84
CA ASP A 59 -1.07 28.86 7.13
C ASP A 59 -1.97 28.02 8.07
N LEU A 60 -1.70 28.05 9.38
CA LEU A 60 -2.54 27.40 10.39
C LEU A 60 -3.93 28.05 10.50
N SER A 61 -4.03 29.35 10.20
CA SER A 61 -5.32 30.07 10.18
C SER A 61 -6.22 29.61 9.02
N ALA A 62 -5.64 29.15 7.91
CA ALA A 62 -6.36 28.60 6.77
C ALA A 62 -6.69 27.10 6.94
N ALA A 63 -5.82 26.33 7.61
CA ALA A 63 -5.98 24.90 7.83
C ALA A 63 -7.01 24.52 8.90
N SER A 64 -7.33 25.44 9.84
CA SER A 64 -8.35 25.22 10.88
C SER A 64 -9.77 25.00 10.32
N SER A 65 -10.04 25.46 9.10
CA SER A 65 -11.41 25.50 8.59
C SER A 65 -11.95 24.21 7.96
N LYS A 66 -11.15 23.15 7.75
CA LYS A 66 -11.63 21.94 7.02
C LYS A 66 -11.02 20.63 7.50
N ILE A 67 -11.27 20.22 8.74
CA ILE A 67 -11.13 18.81 9.14
C ILE A 67 -12.23 18.40 10.13
N SER A 68 -13.50 18.48 9.72
CA SER A 68 -14.55 17.73 10.44
C SER A 68 -14.43 16.26 10.04
N ARG A 69 -13.67 15.47 10.81
CA ARG A 69 -13.83 14.01 10.80
C ARG A 69 -15.05 13.70 11.65
N SER A 70 -16.22 13.69 11.01
CA SER A 70 -17.43 13.14 11.61
C SER A 70 -17.27 11.62 11.66
N ASN A 71 -16.68 11.12 12.74
CA ASN A 71 -16.89 9.75 13.17
C ASN A 71 -18.18 9.75 13.99
N ASP A 72 -19.31 9.60 13.31
CA ASP A 72 -20.55 9.20 13.94
C ASP A 72 -21.02 7.92 13.25
N SER A 73 -21.01 6.83 13.99
CA SER A 73 -21.49 5.53 13.54
C SER A 73 -22.60 5.08 14.46
N ASP A 74 -23.68 5.86 14.49
CA ASP A 74 -24.98 5.39 14.92
C ASP A 74 -25.77 4.99 13.67
N ILE A 75 -25.72 3.69 13.34
CA ILE A 75 -26.60 3.08 12.36
C ILE A 75 -28.01 3.07 12.95
N ALA A 76 -28.82 4.02 12.52
CA ALA A 76 -30.27 3.89 12.47
C ALA A 76 -30.69 3.97 11.00
N ASP A 77 -31.25 2.86 10.54
CA ASP A 77 -31.87 2.65 9.23
C ASP A 77 -33.00 3.67 9.00
N GLU A 78 -32.78 4.65 8.13
CA GLU A 78 -33.87 5.43 7.54
C GLU A 78 -33.54 5.95 6.13
N SER A 79 -34.42 5.58 5.22
CA SER A 79 -34.42 5.85 3.78
C SER A 79 -34.44 7.35 3.43
N SER A 80 -33.27 7.99 3.35
CA SER A 80 -33.14 9.33 2.75
C SER A 80 -32.99 9.28 1.24
N ALA A 81 -34.13 9.16 0.56
CA ALA A 81 -34.30 9.53 -0.84
C ALA A 81 -34.45 11.07 -0.97
N ALA A 82 -33.36 11.81 -0.79
CA ALA A 82 -33.28 13.22 -1.18
C ALA A 82 -31.81 13.61 -1.34
N VAL A 83 -31.49 14.32 -2.44
CA VAL A 83 -30.18 14.87 -2.85
C VAL A 83 -29.11 13.87 -3.34
N VAL A 84 -29.38 13.17 -4.45
CA VAL A 84 -28.32 12.42 -5.20
C VAL A 84 -28.47 12.51 -6.72
N SER A 85 -28.86 13.65 -7.29
CA SER A 85 -29.16 13.71 -8.74
C SER A 85 -27.97 14.07 -9.65
N ASP A 86 -26.75 14.27 -9.12
CA ASP A 86 -25.60 14.72 -9.95
C ASP A 86 -24.31 13.89 -9.75
N ILE A 87 -24.35 12.85 -8.91
CA ILE A 87 -23.21 11.94 -8.68
C ILE A 87 -23.37 10.62 -9.48
N GLU A 88 -24.60 10.29 -9.88
CA GLU A 88 -24.91 9.10 -10.70
C GLU A 88 -24.25 9.13 -12.08
N SER A 89 -23.84 10.32 -12.55
CA SER A 89 -23.22 10.53 -13.85
C SER A 89 -21.74 10.10 -13.91
N VAL A 90 -21.07 9.90 -12.76
CA VAL A 90 -19.64 9.54 -12.72
C VAL A 90 -19.49 8.04 -12.44
N GLN A 91 -19.61 7.25 -13.50
CA GLN A 91 -19.37 5.81 -13.43
C GLN A 91 -17.88 5.52 -13.28
N PHE A 92 -17.47 5.04 -12.11
CA PHE A 92 -16.09 4.61 -11.91
C PHE A 92 -15.81 3.32 -12.70
N PRO A 93 -14.61 3.17 -13.31
CA PRO A 93 -14.27 1.97 -14.07
C PRO A 93 -14.38 0.67 -13.28
N HIS A 94 -14.13 0.71 -11.97
CA HIS A 94 -14.16 -0.48 -11.11
C HIS A 94 -15.58 -1.03 -10.87
N LEU A 95 -16.64 -0.23 -11.08
CA LEU A 95 -18.03 -0.70 -10.98
C LEU A 95 -18.40 -1.68 -12.11
N ASN A 96 -17.62 -1.67 -13.20
CA ASN A 96 -17.84 -2.52 -14.36
C ASN A 96 -17.13 -3.87 -14.26
N PHE A 97 -16.33 -4.10 -13.22
CA PHE A 97 -15.62 -5.37 -13.05
C PHE A 97 -16.55 -6.41 -12.41
N ASP A 98 -16.90 -7.44 -13.17
CA ASP A 98 -17.85 -8.47 -12.72
C ASP A 98 -17.42 -9.20 -11.44
N PHE A 99 -16.11 -9.37 -11.23
CA PHE A 99 -15.55 -10.02 -10.03
C PHE A 99 -15.56 -9.11 -8.78
N LEU A 100 -15.89 -7.82 -8.93
CA LEU A 100 -16.09 -6.88 -7.81
C LEU A 100 -17.55 -6.70 -7.41
N LYS A 101 -18.50 -7.20 -8.22
CA LYS A 101 -19.93 -7.13 -7.89
C LYS A 101 -20.22 -7.92 -6.61
N PRO A 102 -21.14 -7.45 -5.76
CA PRO A 102 -21.41 -8.06 -4.45
C PRO A 102 -21.81 -9.54 -4.54
N ASP A 103 -22.44 -9.95 -5.64
CA ASP A 103 -22.88 -11.32 -5.89
C ASP A 103 -21.74 -12.26 -6.30
N ASN A 104 -20.67 -11.71 -6.88
CA ASN A 104 -19.59 -12.45 -7.52
C ASN A 104 -18.24 -12.30 -6.81
N ILE A 105 -18.14 -11.43 -5.81
CA ILE A 105 -16.90 -11.20 -5.06
C ILE A 105 -16.45 -12.48 -4.36
N ARG A 106 -15.17 -12.80 -4.52
CA ARG A 106 -14.55 -14.01 -3.99
C ARG A 106 -13.24 -13.68 -3.29
N ASP A 107 -12.86 -14.51 -2.31
CA ASP A 107 -11.56 -14.44 -1.65
C ASP A 107 -10.44 -15.02 -2.53
N ALA A 108 -9.17 -14.97 -2.08
CA ALA A 108 -8.05 -15.50 -2.87
C ALA A 108 -8.19 -17.01 -3.23
N ASP A 109 -8.90 -17.79 -2.42
CA ASP A 109 -9.16 -19.22 -2.64
C ASP A 109 -10.39 -19.45 -3.54
N GLY A 110 -11.03 -18.37 -4.03
CA GLY A 110 -12.21 -18.43 -4.90
C GLY A 110 -13.52 -18.71 -4.15
N ARG A 111 -13.56 -18.56 -2.82
CA ARG A 111 -14.74 -18.77 -1.98
C ARG A 111 -15.64 -17.54 -2.00
N LEU A 112 -16.96 -17.78 -1.96
CA LEU A 112 -17.96 -16.72 -1.83
C LEU A 112 -18.08 -16.24 -0.38
N ARG A 113 -18.67 -15.06 -0.18
CA ARG A 113 -18.94 -14.48 1.16
C ARG A 113 -19.76 -15.37 2.08
N SER A 114 -20.56 -16.29 1.53
CA SER A 114 -21.35 -17.25 2.30
C SER A 114 -20.54 -18.45 2.82
N HIS A 115 -19.31 -18.64 2.35
CA HIS A 115 -18.47 -19.77 2.76
C HIS A 115 -17.93 -19.54 4.19
N PRO A 116 -17.93 -20.57 5.07
CA PRO A 116 -17.46 -20.43 6.45
C PRO A 116 -15.99 -19.97 6.53
N ASP A 117 -15.14 -20.50 5.65
CA ASP A 117 -13.72 -20.14 5.56
C ASP A 117 -13.40 -18.96 4.62
N TYR A 118 -14.39 -18.11 4.31
CA TYR A 118 -14.17 -16.93 3.47
C TYR A 118 -13.20 -15.95 4.14
N CYS A 119 -12.15 -15.55 3.43
CA CYS A 119 -11.20 -14.56 3.94
C CYS A 119 -11.53 -13.13 3.45
N PRO A 120 -12.13 -12.25 4.28
CA PRO A 120 -12.55 -10.90 3.87
C PRO A 120 -11.39 -9.95 3.59
N ARG A 121 -10.16 -10.35 3.90
CA ARG A 121 -8.93 -9.56 3.65
C ARG A 121 -8.31 -9.82 2.30
N THR A 122 -8.89 -10.71 1.49
CA THR A 122 -8.36 -11.10 0.20
C THR A 122 -9.42 -11.01 -0.88
N LEU A 123 -8.97 -10.91 -2.14
CA LEU A 123 -9.83 -10.79 -3.30
C LEU A 123 -9.27 -11.66 -4.43
N TYR A 124 -10.12 -12.47 -5.04
CA TYR A 124 -9.80 -13.14 -6.29
C TYR A 124 -9.80 -12.13 -7.44
N VAL A 125 -8.67 -11.99 -8.12
CA VAL A 125 -8.59 -11.22 -9.36
C VAL A 125 -8.26 -12.16 -10.54
N PRO A 126 -9.09 -12.21 -11.59
CA PRO A 126 -8.83 -13.09 -12.73
C PRO A 126 -7.47 -12.83 -13.38
N GLU A 127 -6.73 -13.89 -13.72
CA GLU A 127 -5.43 -13.76 -14.38
C GLU A 127 -5.49 -12.94 -15.67
N ALA A 128 -6.58 -13.10 -16.44
CA ALA A 128 -6.82 -12.36 -17.67
C ALA A 128 -6.94 -10.85 -17.43
N PHE A 129 -7.39 -10.42 -16.24
CA PHE A 129 -7.43 -9.02 -15.86
C PHE A 129 -6.04 -8.51 -15.47
N MET A 130 -5.29 -9.31 -14.71
CA MET A 130 -3.91 -8.98 -14.29
C MET A 130 -2.96 -8.83 -15.49
N LYS A 131 -3.04 -9.72 -16.48
CA LYS A 131 -2.22 -9.68 -17.70
C LYS A 131 -2.51 -8.47 -18.61
N LYS A 132 -3.67 -7.82 -18.45
CA LYS A 132 -4.08 -6.64 -19.24
C LYS A 132 -3.64 -5.31 -18.61
N GLN A 133 -3.17 -5.33 -17.36
CA GLN A 133 -2.75 -4.12 -16.66
C GLN A 133 -1.41 -3.60 -17.17
N THR A 134 -1.18 -2.29 -17.06
CA THR A 134 0.13 -1.68 -17.34
C THR A 134 1.15 -2.02 -16.25
N PRO A 135 2.46 -2.06 -16.55
CA PRO A 135 3.48 -2.19 -15.50
C PRO A 135 3.33 -1.08 -14.46
N GLY A 136 3.20 -1.45 -13.17
CA GLY A 136 2.96 -0.51 -12.06
C GLY A 136 1.54 -0.56 -11.49
N THR A 137 0.56 -1.08 -12.22
CA THR A 137 -0.81 -1.34 -11.72
C THR A 137 -1.01 -2.75 -11.15
N THR A 138 -0.05 -3.66 -11.37
CA THR A 138 0.00 -5.01 -10.77
C THR A 138 1.01 -5.00 -9.63
N LEU A 139 0.52 -5.04 -8.38
CA LEU A 139 1.33 -5.28 -7.17
C LEU A 139 0.88 -6.58 -6.52
#